data_AF-A0A529M451-F1
#
_entry.id   AF-A0A529M451-F1
#
_cell.length_a   1.000
_cell.length_b   1.000
_cell.length_c   1.000
_cell.angle_alpha   90.00
_cell.angle_beta   90.00
_cell.angle_gamma   90.00
#
_symmetry.space_group_name_H-M   'P 1'
#
loop_
_entity.id
_entity.type
_entity.pdbx_description
1 polymer ?
#
loop_
_entity_poly.entity_id
_entity_poly.type
_entity_poly.pdbx_seq_one_letter_code
_entity_poly.pdbx_strand_id
1 'polypeptide(L)'
;SGDDNLLGTGGNDTLVGGAGNDFLDGAAGNDILIGGLGFNHLTGGSGNDTFVIDPSKLSVHVADVIADYTPGQDVIDLSDLLKSLGAGAPTTDAQAGSSIDVTFSGGAAHVMVDNNGTAAGGSMVEVASLTGVASGSVISILYDHNQPTHTETVT
;
A
#
# COMPACT_ATOMS: atom_id res chain seq x y z
N SER A 1 16.01 3.45 14.50
CA SER A 1 16.17 2.18 13.77
C SER A 1 16.09 1.07 14.78
N GLY A 2 15.09 0.23 14.60
CA GLY A 2 14.67 -0.82 15.51
C GLY A 2 13.22 -1.16 15.16
N ASP A 3 12.77 -2.31 15.63
CA ASP A 3 11.37 -2.69 15.54
C ASP A 3 10.58 -1.85 16.54
N ASP A 4 9.73 -0.96 16.04
CA ASP A 4 9.00 0.03 16.83
C ASP A 4 7.50 -0.31 16.91
N ASN A 5 6.87 0.01 18.04
CA ASN A 5 5.42 -0.05 18.21
C ASN A 5 4.87 1.37 18.35
N LEU A 6 4.16 1.84 17.33
CA LEU A 6 3.60 3.18 17.26
C LEU A 6 2.07 3.10 17.38
N LEU A 7 1.53 3.88 18.32
CA LEU A 7 0.10 4.05 18.49
C LEU A 7 -0.24 5.52 18.31
N GLY A 8 -1.18 5.79 17.40
CA GLY A 8 -1.80 7.08 17.18
C GLY A 8 -2.74 7.47 18.32
N THR A 9 -3.59 8.44 18.03
CA THR A 9 -4.51 9.04 18.97
C THR A 9 -5.95 8.90 18.47
N GLY A 10 -6.87 9.69 19.01
CA GLY A 10 -8.24 9.77 18.48
C GLY A 10 -8.41 10.89 17.45
N GLY A 11 -7.31 11.42 16.89
CA GLY A 11 -7.29 12.46 15.89
C GLY A 11 -6.52 12.02 14.65
N ASN A 12 -6.39 12.90 13.67
CA ASN A 12 -5.67 12.58 12.44
C ASN A 12 -4.16 12.62 12.68
N ASP A 13 -3.52 11.47 12.60
CA ASP A 13 -2.11 11.27 12.89
C ASP A 13 -1.30 10.98 11.62
N THR A 14 0.01 11.18 11.73
CA THR A 14 0.98 10.71 10.73
C THR A 14 2.01 9.87 11.46
N LEU A 15 1.98 8.57 11.23
CA LEU A 15 2.84 7.58 11.88
C LEU A 15 3.92 7.12 10.90
N VAL A 16 5.18 7.20 11.34
CA VAL A 16 6.35 6.80 10.53
C VAL A 16 7.22 5.85 11.36
N GLY A 17 7.22 4.56 10.99
CA GLY A 17 7.99 3.52 11.69
C GLY A 17 9.50 3.64 11.41
N GLY A 18 9.85 3.75 10.14
CA GLY A 18 11.19 4.08 9.71
C GLY A 18 11.97 2.85 9.29
N ALA A 19 12.80 2.28 10.16
CA ALA A 19 13.62 1.12 9.79
C ALA A 19 13.57 0.06 10.88
N GLY A 20 13.06 -1.10 10.53
CA GLY A 20 12.75 -2.19 11.44
C GLY A 20 11.52 -2.92 10.93
N ASN A 21 11.05 -3.91 11.68
CA ASN A 21 9.71 -4.47 11.49
C ASN A 21 8.77 -3.80 12.47
N ASP A 22 8.03 -2.79 12.00
CA ASP A 22 7.27 -1.89 12.85
C ASP A 22 5.79 -2.31 12.92
N PHE A 23 5.17 -2.05 14.08
CA PHE A 23 3.73 -2.16 14.28
C PHE A 23 3.15 -0.75 14.43
N LEU A 24 2.31 -0.32 13.50
CA LEU A 24 1.64 0.98 13.52
C LEU A 24 0.13 0.78 13.65
N ASP A 25 -0.49 1.49 14.60
CA ASP A 25 -1.94 1.54 14.81
C ASP A 25 -2.39 3.01 14.85
N GLY A 26 -3.18 3.46 13.88
CA GLY A 26 -3.72 4.83 13.78
C GLY A 26 -4.78 5.13 14.84
N ALA A 27 -5.46 4.09 15.33
CA ALA A 27 -6.61 4.14 16.23
C ALA A 27 -7.85 4.82 15.63
N ALA A 28 -8.08 6.10 15.85
CA ALA A 28 -9.27 6.76 15.30
C ALA A 28 -8.91 8.11 14.72
N GLY A 29 -9.39 8.42 13.53
CA GLY A 29 -8.92 9.58 12.79
C GLY A 29 -8.78 9.22 11.32
N ASN A 30 -8.43 10.19 10.49
CA ASN A 30 -7.98 9.91 9.13
C ASN A 30 -6.47 9.96 9.14
N ASP A 31 -5.84 8.79 9.20
CA ASP A 31 -4.43 8.66 9.51
C ASP A 31 -3.58 8.41 8.27
N ILE A 32 -2.30 8.80 8.35
CA ILE A 32 -1.29 8.48 7.34
C ILE A 32 -0.27 7.54 7.99
N LEU A 33 -0.19 6.31 7.50
CA LEU A 33 0.70 5.28 8.03
C LEU A 33 1.81 4.98 7.04
N ILE A 34 3.06 5.16 7.47
CA ILE A 34 4.27 4.90 6.70
C ILE A 34 5.13 3.90 7.47
N GLY A 35 5.07 2.63 7.09
CA GLY A 35 5.88 1.58 7.73
C GLY A 35 7.38 1.82 7.55
N GLY A 36 7.81 2.20 6.34
CA GLY A 36 9.22 2.39 6.02
C GLY A 36 9.89 1.08 5.61
N LEU A 37 11.18 0.88 5.93
CA LEU A 37 11.91 -0.34 5.61
C LEU A 37 11.35 -1.55 6.39
N GLY A 38 11.79 -2.77 6.05
CA GLY A 38 11.43 -3.99 6.79
C GLY A 38 10.02 -4.52 6.48
N PHE A 39 9.52 -5.40 7.33
CA PHE A 39 8.21 -6.03 7.24
C PHE A 39 7.31 -5.44 8.33
N ASN A 40 6.35 -4.61 7.95
CA ASN A 40 5.53 -3.86 8.90
C ASN A 40 4.10 -4.40 8.98
N HIS A 41 3.48 -4.18 10.13
CA HIS A 41 2.06 -4.42 10.37
C HIS A 41 1.37 -3.08 10.61
N LEU A 42 0.44 -2.72 9.73
CA LEU A 42 -0.24 -1.44 9.72
C LEU A 42 -1.73 -1.66 9.99
N THR A 43 -2.28 -0.93 10.96
CA THR A 43 -3.71 -0.91 11.30
C THR A 43 -4.15 0.55 11.23
N GLY A 44 -5.07 0.89 10.34
CA GLY A 44 -5.59 2.25 10.21
C GLY A 44 -6.50 2.59 11.39
N GLY A 45 -7.36 1.65 11.75
CA GLY A 45 -8.37 1.82 12.77
C GLY A 45 -9.67 2.37 12.15
N SER A 46 -10.31 3.33 12.83
CA SER A 46 -11.55 3.92 12.33
C SER A 46 -11.29 5.26 11.65
N GLY A 47 -11.70 5.37 10.39
CA GLY A 47 -11.70 6.61 9.63
C GLY A 47 -11.41 6.32 8.17
N ASN A 48 -10.91 7.32 7.45
CA ASN A 48 -10.42 7.15 6.09
C ASN A 48 -8.90 7.24 6.12
N ASP A 49 -8.24 6.09 6.12
CA ASP A 49 -6.81 6.01 6.34
C ASP A 49 -6.04 5.88 5.03
N THR A 50 -4.80 6.38 5.04
CA THR A 50 -3.88 6.31 3.91
C THR A 50 -2.64 5.52 4.29
N PHE A 51 -2.46 4.36 3.67
CA PHE A 51 -1.30 3.52 3.85
C PHE A 51 -0.28 3.82 2.75
N VAL A 52 0.81 4.51 3.10
CA VAL A 52 1.85 4.90 2.14
C VAL A 52 2.87 3.79 2.05
N ILE A 53 3.05 3.26 0.85
CA ILE A 53 3.98 2.15 0.62
C ILE A 53 5.36 2.72 0.28
N ASP A 54 6.35 2.34 1.09
CA ASP A 54 7.72 2.81 0.91
C ASP A 54 8.35 2.26 -0.39
N PRO A 55 9.10 3.08 -1.17
CA PRO A 55 9.74 2.61 -2.39
C PRO A 55 10.69 1.41 -2.22
N SER A 56 11.24 1.22 -1.03
CA SER A 56 12.14 0.10 -0.74
C SER A 56 11.47 -1.26 -0.93
N LYS A 57 10.14 -1.38 -0.79
CA LYS A 57 9.39 -2.64 -0.91
C LYS A 57 9.64 -3.32 -2.25
N LEU A 58 9.81 -2.54 -3.33
CA LEU A 58 10.19 -3.03 -4.66
C LEU A 58 11.61 -3.58 -4.74
N SER A 59 12.54 -3.00 -3.99
CA SER A 59 13.94 -3.40 -4.01
C SER A 59 14.21 -4.60 -3.11
N VAL A 60 13.59 -4.63 -1.93
CA VAL A 60 13.81 -5.70 -0.94
C VAL A 60 12.83 -6.86 -1.07
N HIS A 61 11.73 -6.70 -1.83
CA HIS A 61 10.68 -7.71 -2.02
C HIS A 61 10.09 -8.20 -0.68
N VAL A 62 9.83 -7.24 0.20
CA VAL A 62 9.20 -7.44 1.50
C VAL A 62 7.94 -6.59 1.52
N ALA A 63 6.78 -7.21 1.47
CA ALA A 63 5.50 -6.52 1.52
C ALA A 63 5.09 -6.18 2.96
N ASP A 64 4.38 -5.07 3.16
CA ASP A 64 3.73 -4.80 4.45
C ASP A 64 2.39 -5.53 4.57
N VAL A 65 1.95 -5.77 5.80
CA VAL A 65 0.61 -6.28 6.10
C VAL A 65 -0.26 -5.14 6.58
N ILE A 66 -1.35 -4.90 5.87
CA ILE A 66 -2.40 -3.96 6.26
C ILE A 66 -3.56 -4.77 6.84
N ALA A 67 -3.77 -4.61 8.15
CA ALA A 67 -4.56 -5.52 8.97
C ALA A 67 -6.08 -5.33 8.86
N ASP A 68 -6.53 -4.12 8.55
CA ASP A 68 -7.94 -3.71 8.65
C ASP A 68 -8.42 -2.82 7.49
N TYR A 69 -7.79 -2.94 6.32
CA TYR A 69 -8.17 -2.18 5.13
C TYR A 69 -9.68 -2.32 4.84
N THR A 70 -10.38 -1.19 4.77
CA THR A 70 -11.80 -1.12 4.50
C THR A 70 -12.08 -0.55 3.12
N PRO A 71 -12.55 -1.37 2.16
CA PRO A 71 -12.91 -0.92 0.82
C PRO A 71 -13.89 0.26 0.80
N GLY A 72 -13.55 1.30 0.03
CA GLY A 72 -14.35 2.51 -0.12
C GLY A 72 -14.17 3.55 1.00
N GLN A 73 -13.33 3.28 2.00
CA GLN A 73 -12.90 4.25 3.00
C GLN A 73 -11.39 4.51 2.88
N ASP A 74 -10.59 3.43 2.90
CA ASP A 74 -9.14 3.53 2.97
C ASP A 74 -8.47 3.59 1.60
N VAL A 75 -7.26 4.12 1.57
CA VAL A 75 -6.47 4.30 0.36
C VAL A 75 -5.08 3.71 0.53
N ILE A 76 -4.61 2.98 -0.49
CA ILE A 76 -3.21 2.60 -0.64
C ILE A 76 -2.51 3.66 -1.48
N ASP A 77 -1.53 4.35 -0.92
CA ASP A 77 -0.72 5.34 -1.65
C ASP A 77 0.57 4.68 -2.17
N LEU A 78 0.62 4.50 -3.49
CA LEU A 78 1.80 3.99 -4.20
C LEU A 78 2.59 5.11 -4.87
N SER A 79 2.20 6.38 -4.71
CA SER A 79 2.68 7.46 -5.57
C SER A 79 4.20 7.64 -5.52
N ASP A 80 4.81 7.59 -4.35
CA ASP A 80 6.27 7.70 -4.22
C ASP A 80 6.99 6.41 -4.64
N LEU A 81 6.37 5.24 -4.38
CA LEU A 81 6.86 3.95 -4.85
C LEU A 81 6.92 3.91 -6.38
N LEU A 82 5.87 4.35 -7.06
CA LEU A 82 5.81 4.37 -8.52
C LEU A 82 6.80 5.39 -9.07
N LYS A 83 6.87 6.62 -8.52
CA LYS A 83 7.88 7.61 -8.94
C LYS A 83 9.31 7.08 -8.85
N SER A 84 9.61 6.18 -7.91
CA SER A 84 10.94 5.58 -7.77
C SER A 84 11.36 4.71 -8.97
N LEU A 85 10.40 4.25 -9.78
CA LEU A 85 10.64 3.52 -11.03
C LEU A 85 11.15 4.43 -12.17
N GLY A 86 11.14 5.75 -11.98
CA GLY A 86 11.68 6.72 -12.94
C GLY A 86 10.69 7.11 -14.06
N ALA A 87 11.21 7.58 -15.18
CA ALA A 87 10.41 8.23 -16.24
C ALA A 87 9.39 7.31 -16.96
N GLY A 88 9.40 6.01 -16.70
CA GLY A 88 8.41 5.04 -17.18
C GLY A 88 7.40 4.60 -16.12
N ALA A 89 7.42 5.22 -14.93
CA ALA A 89 6.49 4.91 -13.86
C ALA A 89 5.04 5.11 -14.29
N PRO A 90 4.12 4.18 -13.95
CA PRO A 90 2.71 4.32 -14.25
C PRO A 90 2.07 5.38 -13.35
N THR A 91 2.34 6.65 -13.65
CA THR A 91 1.83 7.83 -12.91
C THR A 91 0.43 8.23 -13.35
N THR A 92 -0.16 7.48 -14.29
CA THR A 92 -1.52 7.68 -14.80
C THR A 92 -2.26 6.35 -14.90
N ASP A 93 -3.58 6.38 -14.77
CA ASP A 93 -4.49 5.23 -14.91
C ASP A 93 -4.22 4.39 -16.17
N ALA A 94 -4.00 5.09 -17.29
CA ALA A 94 -3.79 4.47 -18.60
C ALA A 94 -2.49 3.63 -18.67
N GLN A 95 -1.57 3.83 -17.74
CA GLN A 95 -0.30 3.10 -17.62
C GLN A 95 -0.32 2.12 -16.44
N ALA A 96 -1.13 2.40 -15.42
CA ALA A 96 -1.25 1.59 -14.20
C ALA A 96 -1.95 0.24 -14.43
N GLY A 97 -2.98 0.18 -15.29
CA GLY A 97 -3.73 -1.05 -15.54
C GLY A 97 -2.93 -2.23 -16.14
N SER A 98 -1.66 -2.00 -16.51
CA SER A 98 -0.73 -3.04 -16.96
C SER A 98 0.45 -3.29 -16.01
N SER A 99 0.60 -2.46 -14.98
CA SER A 99 1.75 -2.45 -14.07
C SER A 99 1.35 -2.67 -12.60
N ILE A 100 0.06 -2.59 -12.29
CA ILE A 100 -0.48 -2.84 -10.97
C ILE A 100 -1.56 -3.91 -11.12
N ASP A 101 -1.51 -4.91 -10.26
CA ASP A 101 -2.52 -5.96 -10.19
C ASP A 101 -2.87 -6.18 -8.72
N VAL A 102 -4.08 -6.63 -8.46
CA VAL A 102 -4.53 -6.97 -7.10
C VAL A 102 -5.08 -8.37 -7.15
N THR A 103 -4.31 -9.32 -6.61
CA THR A 103 -4.65 -10.75 -6.69
C THR A 103 -5.13 -11.25 -5.33
N PHE A 104 -6.06 -12.22 -5.31
CA PHE A 104 -6.50 -12.87 -4.09
C PHE A 104 -5.82 -14.22 -3.91
N SER A 105 -5.11 -14.41 -2.80
CA SER A 105 -4.51 -15.70 -2.45
C SER A 105 -4.41 -15.84 -0.93
N GLY A 106 -4.36 -17.07 -0.42
CA GLY A 106 -4.13 -17.30 1.02
C GLY A 106 -5.15 -16.67 1.98
N GLY A 107 -6.29 -16.14 1.50
CA GLY A 107 -7.28 -15.43 2.32
C GLY A 107 -7.09 -13.90 2.41
N ALA A 108 -6.16 -13.33 1.64
CA ALA A 108 -5.88 -11.89 1.58
C ALA A 108 -5.82 -11.38 0.13
N ALA A 109 -6.01 -10.08 -0.04
CA ALA A 109 -5.69 -9.41 -1.29
C ALA A 109 -4.22 -8.99 -1.28
N HIS A 110 -3.54 -9.11 -2.43
CA HIS A 110 -2.12 -8.80 -2.59
C HIS A 110 -1.98 -7.73 -3.65
N VAL A 111 -1.44 -6.57 -3.26
CA VAL A 111 -1.13 -5.46 -4.17
C VAL A 111 0.22 -5.75 -4.81
N MET A 112 0.18 -5.96 -6.12
CA MET A 112 1.30 -6.36 -6.93
C MET A 112 1.71 -5.20 -7.84
N VAL A 113 3.01 -4.94 -7.95
CA VAL A 113 3.57 -3.90 -8.81
C VAL A 113 4.64 -4.50 -9.74
N ASP A 114 4.55 -4.22 -11.03
CA ASP A 114 5.56 -4.54 -12.03
C ASP A 114 6.79 -3.64 -11.80
N ASN A 115 7.88 -4.23 -11.33
CA ASN A 115 9.10 -3.50 -11.03
C ASN A 115 10.05 -3.32 -12.24
N ASN A 116 9.72 -3.88 -13.41
CA ASN A 116 10.55 -3.77 -14.62
C ASN A 116 9.88 -3.07 -15.81
N GLY A 117 8.60 -2.70 -15.67
CA GLY A 117 7.89 -1.85 -16.62
C GLY A 117 7.61 -2.51 -17.97
N THR A 118 7.57 -3.85 -18.04
CA THR A 118 7.32 -4.58 -19.28
C THR A 118 5.87 -4.99 -19.49
N ALA A 119 4.97 -4.69 -18.54
CA ALA A 119 3.51 -4.81 -18.71
C ALA A 119 3.01 -6.22 -19.07
N ALA A 120 3.85 -7.25 -19.01
CA ALA A 120 3.54 -8.61 -19.42
C ALA A 120 4.33 -9.64 -18.63
N GLY A 121 3.78 -10.08 -17.50
CA GLY A 121 4.03 -11.42 -16.93
C GLY A 121 5.45 -11.74 -16.47
N GLY A 122 6.33 -10.75 -16.33
CA GLY A 122 7.70 -10.97 -15.89
C GLY A 122 7.99 -10.24 -14.59
N SER A 123 7.69 -10.84 -13.44
CA SER A 123 8.08 -10.37 -12.10
C SER A 123 7.25 -9.22 -11.50
N MET A 124 5.99 -9.51 -11.18
CA MET A 124 5.25 -8.71 -10.20
C MET A 124 5.88 -8.86 -8.81
N VAL A 125 6.01 -7.75 -8.10
CA VAL A 125 6.45 -7.71 -6.69
C VAL A 125 5.26 -7.37 -5.83
N GLU A 126 5.02 -8.17 -4.81
CA GLU A 126 4.05 -7.83 -3.77
C GLU A 126 4.62 -6.70 -2.92
N VAL A 127 3.85 -5.62 -2.78
CA VAL A 127 4.26 -4.45 -1.98
C VAL A 127 3.39 -4.27 -0.74
N ALA A 128 2.17 -4.81 -0.75
CA ALA A 128 1.28 -4.85 0.41
C ALA A 128 0.32 -6.04 0.34
N SER A 129 0.01 -6.63 1.50
CA SER A 129 -1.07 -7.59 1.70
C SER A 129 -2.19 -6.96 2.53
N LEU A 130 -3.43 -7.10 2.08
CA LEU A 130 -4.62 -6.56 2.73
C LEU A 130 -5.43 -7.71 3.34
N THR A 131 -5.44 -7.83 4.65
CA THR A 131 -6.20 -8.88 5.33
C THR A 131 -7.67 -8.50 5.45
N GLY A 132 -8.57 -9.47 5.36
CA GLY A 132 -10.01 -9.22 5.43
C GLY A 132 -10.65 -8.69 4.14
N VAL A 133 -9.85 -8.40 3.11
CA VAL A 133 -10.34 -7.98 1.78
C VAL A 133 -10.56 -9.21 0.90
N ALA A 134 -11.79 -9.44 0.45
CA ALA A 134 -12.15 -10.62 -0.34
C ALA A 134 -11.92 -10.41 -1.86
N SER A 135 -11.76 -11.51 -2.61
CA SER A 135 -11.85 -11.49 -4.08
C SER A 135 -13.16 -10.83 -4.55
N GLY A 136 -13.08 -10.04 -5.61
CA GLY A 136 -14.17 -9.21 -6.13
C GLY A 136 -14.38 -7.88 -5.39
N SER A 137 -13.66 -7.62 -4.30
CA SER A 137 -13.66 -6.29 -3.67
C SER A 137 -13.03 -5.27 -4.60
N VAL A 138 -13.42 -4.01 -4.44
CA VAL A 138 -12.82 -2.88 -5.15
C VAL A 138 -12.01 -2.06 -4.15
N ILE A 139 -10.70 -1.97 -4.34
CA ILE A 139 -9.80 -1.21 -3.47
C ILE A 139 -9.42 0.12 -4.12
N SER A 140 -9.12 1.12 -3.31
CA SER A 140 -8.71 2.45 -3.75
C SER A 140 -7.19 2.59 -3.69
N ILE A 141 -6.57 2.97 -4.81
CA ILE A 141 -5.13 3.15 -4.93
C ILE A 141 -4.82 4.54 -5.49
N LEU A 142 -3.85 5.23 -4.88
CA LEU A 142 -3.34 6.51 -5.35
C LEU A 142 -2.01 6.29 -6.11
N TYR A 143 -2.01 6.61 -7.41
CA TYR A 143 -0.84 6.46 -8.28
C TYR A 143 0.03 7.72 -8.34
N ASP A 144 -0.59 8.90 -8.17
CA ASP A 144 0.05 10.20 -8.10
C ASP A 144 -0.76 11.10 -7.16
N HIS A 145 -0.09 11.77 -6.22
CA HIS A 145 -0.71 12.69 -5.27
C HIS A 145 -1.40 13.90 -5.94
N ASN A 146 -1.09 14.18 -7.21
CA ASN A 146 -1.73 15.23 -8.00
C ASN A 146 -2.94 14.74 -8.83
N GLN A 147 -3.29 13.46 -8.73
CA GLN A 147 -4.38 12.83 -9.46
C GLN A 147 -5.43 12.29 -8.47
N PRO A 148 -6.68 12.08 -8.92
CA PRO A 148 -7.68 11.39 -8.11
C PRO A 148 -7.25 9.95 -7.82
N THR A 149 -7.82 9.38 -6.76
CA THR A 149 -7.68 7.96 -6.44
C THR A 149 -8.31 7.10 -7.53
N HIS A 150 -7.64 5.99 -7.85
CA HIS A 150 -8.10 4.97 -8.79
C HIS A 150 -8.66 3.78 -8.03
N THR A 151 -9.33 2.88 -8.76
CA THR A 151 -9.92 1.68 -8.17
C THR A 151 -9.47 0.44 -8.92
N GLU A 152 -9.02 -0.57 -8.17
CA GLU A 152 -8.65 -1.88 -8.70
C GLU A 152 -9.56 -2.95 -8.13
N THR A 153 -9.95 -3.91 -8.97
CA THR A 153 -10.74 -5.07 -8.52
C THR A 153 -9.81 -6.18 -8.11
N VAL A 154 -10.02 -6.74 -6.93
CA VAL A 154 -9.29 -7.92 -6.47
C VAL A 154 -9.69 -9.13 -7.32
N THR A 155 -8.77 -9.70 -8.09
CA THR A 155 -9.02 -10.84 -8.98
C THR A 155 -8.55 -12.17 -8.42
#